data_AF-A0A6J6WSC6-F1
#
_entry.id   AF-A0A6J6WSC6-F1
#
_cell.length_a   1.000
_cell.length_b   1.000
_cell.length_c   1.000
_cell.angle_alpha   90.00
_cell.angle_beta   90.00
_cell.angle_gamma   90.00
#
_symmetry.space_group_name_H-M   'P 1'
#
loop_
_entity.id
_entity.type
_entity.pdbx_description
1 polymer ?
#
loop_
_entity_poly.entity_id
_entity_poly.type
_entity_poly.pdbx_seq_one_letter_code
_entity_poly.pdbx_strand_id
1 'polypeptide(L)'
;MRLALIGAPAKYISTQAERVDVECGPSNFDMCDVRHGPTLGQDKPMVETTGGFTSAGLALEAQALVLPSLTQAQAVELGKIAFAIASARALPIIVEVRLGDWTVFKVALPGSKLENDSWVSRKARVVLATGNSTMHERVSAEERGVDWYLETGLSEELHAIHGGGLPLSVAGNGLAGILLISGLPQVEDHLLGVEIITEYLARQGENA
;
A
#
# COMPACT_ATOMS: atom_id res chain seq x y z
N MET A 1 -3.75 -37.56 -1.34
CA MET A 1 -4.80 -37.40 -2.36
C MET A 1 -6.03 -36.78 -1.71
N ARG A 2 -6.13 -35.45 -1.73
CA ARG A 2 -7.40 -34.72 -1.66
C ARG A 2 -7.16 -33.31 -2.19
N LEU A 3 -7.75 -33.08 -3.35
CA LEU A 3 -7.81 -31.85 -4.11
C LEU A 3 -8.91 -30.98 -3.48
N ALA A 4 -8.60 -29.74 -3.11
CA ALA A 4 -9.60 -28.74 -2.77
C ALA A 4 -9.40 -27.53 -3.69
N LEU A 5 -10.30 -27.45 -4.68
CA LEU A 5 -10.50 -26.32 -5.58
C LEU A 5 -11.45 -25.33 -4.91
N ILE A 6 -10.99 -24.11 -4.60
CA ILE A 6 -11.82 -22.93 -4.32
C ILE A 6 -10.91 -21.71 -4.60
N GLY A 7 -11.21 -20.66 -5.35
CA GLY A 7 -12.35 -20.20 -6.13
C GLY A 7 -11.94 -18.80 -6.63
N ALA A 8 -12.14 -18.52 -7.92
CA ALA A 8 -11.74 -17.28 -8.60
C ALA A 8 -12.60 -16.06 -8.16
N PRO A 9 -12.18 -14.81 -8.45
CA PRO A 9 -12.56 -13.62 -7.67
C PRO A 9 -13.94 -13.03 -8.00
N ALA A 10 -14.46 -12.29 -7.01
CA ALA A 10 -15.76 -11.64 -7.02
C ALA A 10 -15.89 -10.59 -8.14
N LYS A 11 -17.05 -10.61 -8.80
CA LYS A 11 -17.45 -9.67 -9.85
C LYS A 11 -17.86 -8.32 -9.28
N TYR A 12 -17.40 -7.27 -9.95
CA TYR A 12 -17.79 -5.88 -9.81
C TYR A 12 -19.31 -5.72 -10.01
N ILE A 13 -20.01 -5.12 -9.04
CA ILE A 13 -21.46 -4.85 -9.10
C ILE A 13 -21.62 -3.40 -9.57
N SER A 14 -22.19 -3.20 -10.75
CA SER A 14 -22.58 -1.90 -11.26
C SER A 14 -23.95 -1.50 -10.69
N THR A 15 -24.00 -0.52 -9.80
CA THR A 15 -25.25 0.08 -9.32
C THR A 15 -25.76 1.11 -10.32
N GLN A 16 -26.97 0.88 -10.84
CA GLN A 16 -27.74 1.83 -11.63
C GLN A 16 -28.26 2.93 -10.68
N ALA A 17 -27.96 4.19 -10.98
CA ALA A 17 -28.55 5.34 -10.31
C ALA A 17 -29.92 5.63 -10.94
N GLU A 18 -30.97 5.48 -10.14
CA GLU A 18 -32.35 5.80 -10.47
C GLU A 18 -32.52 7.34 -10.47
N ARG A 19 -33.13 7.90 -11.51
CA ARG A 19 -33.41 9.33 -11.64
C ARG A 19 -34.55 9.70 -10.69
N VAL A 20 -34.34 10.74 -9.88
CA VAL A 20 -35.42 11.41 -9.13
C VAL A 20 -35.81 12.65 -9.92
N ASP A 21 -37.04 12.65 -10.42
CA ASP A 21 -37.66 13.81 -11.07
C ASP A 21 -38.00 14.87 -10.00
N VAL A 22 -37.53 16.11 -10.22
CA VAL A 22 -37.86 17.27 -9.38
C VAL A 22 -38.98 18.06 -10.05
N GLU A 23 -40.18 18.04 -9.48
CA GLU A 23 -41.27 18.95 -9.86
C GLU A 23 -41.10 20.32 -9.19
N CYS A 24 -41.06 21.39 -9.98
CA CYS A 24 -41.09 22.77 -9.50
C CYS A 24 -42.55 23.24 -9.30
N GLY A 25 -42.90 23.63 -8.07
CA GLY A 25 -44.13 24.37 -7.74
C GLY A 25 -43.87 25.89 -7.62
N PRO A 26 -44.88 26.77 -7.85
CA PRO A 26 -44.66 28.19 -8.09
C PRO A 26 -44.65 29.06 -6.82
N SER A 27 -43.77 30.06 -6.86
CA SER A 27 -43.82 31.41 -6.27
C SER A 27 -44.43 31.63 -4.88
N ASN A 28 -43.61 32.13 -3.94
CA ASN A 28 -43.84 33.46 -3.37
C ASN A 28 -42.62 34.00 -2.61
N PHE A 29 -42.47 35.32 -2.72
CA PHE A 29 -41.55 36.22 -2.02
C PHE A 29 -41.44 35.94 -0.52
N ASP A 30 -40.22 35.88 0.03
CA ASP A 30 -39.80 36.90 1.01
C ASP A 30 -38.28 36.92 1.21
N MET A 31 -37.75 38.12 1.41
CA MET A 31 -36.34 38.46 1.50
C MET A 31 -36.02 38.75 2.97
N CYS A 32 -35.28 37.89 3.67
CA CYS A 32 -34.63 38.29 4.92
C CYS A 32 -33.50 37.36 5.37
N ASP A 33 -32.34 38.01 5.52
CA ASP A 33 -31.30 37.80 6.54
C ASP A 33 -30.37 36.58 6.46
N VAL A 34 -29.14 36.90 6.06
CA VAL A 34 -27.93 36.08 6.08
C VAL A 34 -27.55 35.81 7.53
N ARG A 35 -27.57 34.54 7.95
CA ARG A 35 -26.75 34.07 9.08
C ARG A 35 -26.07 32.77 8.67
N HIS A 36 -24.77 32.89 8.37
CA HIS A 36 -23.87 31.75 8.18
C HIS A 36 -23.71 31.04 9.54
N GLY A 37 -24.46 29.96 9.74
CA GLY A 37 -24.10 28.94 10.73
C GLY A 37 -22.87 28.18 10.23
N PRO A 38 -22.02 27.63 11.12
CA PRO A 38 -20.88 26.84 10.69
C PRO A 38 -21.41 25.53 10.07
N THR A 39 -21.31 25.41 8.75
CA THR A 39 -21.50 24.13 8.07
C THR A 39 -20.36 23.20 8.47
N LEU A 40 -20.68 22.27 9.37
CA LEU A 40 -19.96 21.01 9.51
C LEU A 40 -20.07 20.27 8.18
N GLY A 41 -18.93 20.06 7.52
CA GLY A 41 -18.88 19.32 6.26
C GLY A 41 -17.79 19.84 5.34
N GLN A 42 -16.58 19.30 5.49
CA GLN A 42 -15.68 19.17 4.36
C GLN A 42 -15.37 17.68 4.21
N ASP A 43 -16.21 17.01 3.43
CA ASP A 43 -15.85 15.76 2.76
C ASP A 43 -14.59 16.06 1.94
N LYS A 44 -13.44 15.68 2.49
CA LYS A 44 -12.19 15.69 1.77
C LYS A 44 -12.34 14.65 0.65
N PRO A 45 -12.14 15.02 -0.63
CA PRO A 45 -12.35 14.07 -1.72
C PRO A 45 -11.43 12.86 -1.51
N MET A 46 -12.00 11.66 -1.54
CA MET A 46 -11.23 10.42 -1.57
C MET A 46 -10.26 10.52 -2.75
N VAL A 47 -8.96 10.45 -2.47
CA VAL A 47 -7.94 10.69 -3.49
C VAL A 47 -7.85 9.44 -4.37
N GLU A 48 -8.31 9.55 -5.62
CA GLU A 48 -8.44 8.43 -6.56
C GLU A 48 -7.10 7.69 -6.80
N THR A 49 -5.95 8.37 -6.63
CA THR A 49 -4.62 7.83 -6.91
C THR A 49 -4.10 6.83 -5.88
N THR A 50 -4.69 6.80 -4.68
CA THR A 50 -4.30 5.90 -3.58
C THR A 50 -5.34 4.82 -3.28
N GLY A 51 -6.29 4.60 -4.20
CA GLY A 51 -7.20 3.45 -4.13
C GLY A 51 -8.13 3.44 -2.91
N GLY A 52 -8.38 4.60 -2.29
CA GLY A 52 -9.25 4.73 -1.12
C GLY A 52 -8.58 4.34 0.21
N PHE A 53 -7.25 4.18 0.25
CA PHE A 53 -6.54 4.03 1.51
C PHE A 53 -6.70 5.28 2.41
N THR A 54 -6.63 5.05 3.72
CA THR A 54 -6.43 6.10 4.72
C THR A 54 -5.13 5.87 5.47
N SER A 55 -4.47 6.93 5.95
CA SER A 55 -3.20 6.76 6.70
C SER A 55 -3.42 5.95 7.99
N ALA A 56 -4.57 6.16 8.64
CA ALA A 56 -4.99 5.39 9.82
C ALA A 56 -5.20 3.89 9.48
N GLY A 57 -5.85 3.59 8.35
CA GLY A 57 -6.03 2.21 7.89
C GLY A 57 -4.70 1.53 7.59
N LEU A 58 -3.78 2.22 6.93
CA LEU A 58 -2.43 1.71 6.64
C LEU A 58 -1.60 1.52 7.91
N ALA A 59 -1.80 2.34 8.94
CA ALA A 59 -1.15 2.15 10.24
C ALA A 59 -1.68 0.89 10.98
N LEU A 60 -2.97 0.57 10.83
CA LEU A 60 -3.54 -0.67 11.36
C LEU A 60 -3.06 -1.90 10.57
N GLU A 61 -2.97 -1.78 9.25
CA GLU A 61 -2.39 -2.81 8.39
C GLU A 61 -0.94 -3.11 8.79
N ALA A 62 -0.11 -2.08 8.99
CA ALA A 62 1.28 -2.27 9.44
C ALA A 62 1.38 -2.99 10.79
N GLN A 63 0.44 -2.77 11.71
CA GLN A 63 0.37 -3.49 12.99
C GLN A 63 0.01 -4.97 12.80
N ALA A 64 -0.92 -5.27 11.89
CA ALA A 64 -1.31 -6.65 11.58
C ALA A 64 -0.19 -7.45 10.88
N LEU A 65 0.76 -6.76 10.23
CA LEU A 65 1.88 -7.35 9.51
C LEU A 65 3.16 -7.48 10.36
N VAL A 66 3.13 -7.15 11.66
CA VAL A 66 4.28 -7.30 12.54
C VAL A 66 4.68 -8.77 12.68
N LEU A 67 5.96 -9.05 12.45
CA LEU A 67 6.54 -10.38 12.51
C LEU A 67 6.93 -10.76 13.95
N PRO A 68 6.84 -12.04 14.33
CA PRO A 68 7.35 -12.51 15.63
C PRO A 68 8.90 -12.55 15.67
N SER A 69 9.54 -12.79 14.52
CA SER A 69 11.00 -12.78 14.35
C SER A 69 11.36 -12.61 12.87
N LEU A 70 12.58 -12.15 12.59
CA LEU A 70 13.12 -12.06 11.24
C LEU A 70 14.61 -12.36 11.21
N THR A 71 14.94 -13.62 10.93
CA THR A 71 16.30 -14.09 10.62
C THR A 71 16.58 -13.94 9.12
N GLN A 72 17.85 -14.08 8.72
CA GLN A 72 18.23 -14.13 7.29
C GLN A 72 17.50 -15.24 6.54
N ALA A 73 17.36 -16.43 7.13
CA ALA A 73 16.68 -17.56 6.48
C ALA A 73 15.19 -17.26 6.25
N GLN A 74 14.52 -16.66 7.23
CA GLN A 74 13.13 -16.20 7.13
C GLN A 74 12.95 -15.08 6.09
N ALA A 75 13.89 -14.14 6.01
CA ALA A 75 13.87 -13.10 4.98
C ALA A 75 14.03 -13.67 3.56
N VAL A 76 14.88 -14.71 3.39
CA VAL A 76 14.99 -15.45 2.13
C VAL A 76 13.70 -16.23 1.82
N GLU A 77 13.04 -16.80 2.84
CA GLU A 77 11.75 -17.48 2.67
C GLU A 77 10.65 -16.51 2.19
N LEU A 78 10.53 -15.33 2.80
CA LEU A 78 9.66 -14.24 2.33
C LEU A 78 9.90 -13.93 0.84
N GLY A 79 11.16 -13.80 0.44
CA GLY A 79 11.53 -13.59 -0.96
C GLY A 79 11.09 -14.74 -1.88
N LYS A 80 11.21 -16.00 -1.42
CA LYS A 80 10.74 -17.18 -2.18
C LYS A 80 9.22 -17.22 -2.31
N ILE A 81 8.47 -16.85 -1.27
CA ILE A 81 7.01 -16.73 -1.32
C ILE A 81 6.62 -15.68 -2.37
N ALA A 82 7.24 -14.51 -2.31
CA ALA A 82 7.03 -13.45 -3.28
C ALA A 82 7.30 -13.91 -4.72
N PHE A 83 8.43 -14.57 -4.95
CA PHE A 83 8.77 -15.13 -6.25
C PHE A 83 7.75 -16.16 -6.74
N ALA A 84 7.27 -17.06 -5.86
CA ALA A 84 6.29 -18.06 -6.21
C ALA A 84 4.95 -17.44 -6.64
N ILE A 85 4.43 -16.47 -5.86
CA ILE A 85 3.20 -15.74 -6.18
C ILE A 85 3.35 -14.98 -7.49
N ALA A 86 4.43 -14.21 -7.64
CA ALA A 86 4.68 -13.39 -8.82
C ALA A 86 4.84 -14.25 -10.08
N SER A 87 5.56 -15.37 -9.98
CA SER A 87 5.78 -16.29 -11.10
C SER A 87 4.48 -17.00 -11.51
N ALA A 88 3.68 -17.46 -10.54
CA ALA A 88 2.40 -18.12 -10.81
C ALA A 88 1.41 -17.19 -11.55
N ARG A 89 1.53 -15.89 -11.32
CA ARG A 89 0.70 -14.84 -11.94
C ARG A 89 1.36 -14.17 -13.15
N ALA A 90 2.57 -14.58 -13.52
CA ALA A 90 3.38 -13.96 -14.58
C ALA A 90 3.52 -12.44 -14.45
N LEU A 91 3.73 -11.94 -13.23
CA LEU A 91 3.82 -10.50 -12.97
C LEU A 91 5.18 -9.94 -13.43
N PRO A 92 5.20 -8.82 -14.16
CA PRO A 92 6.42 -8.21 -14.69
C PRO A 92 7.11 -7.31 -13.66
N ILE A 93 7.42 -7.85 -12.49
CA ILE A 93 7.91 -7.08 -11.34
C ILE A 93 9.35 -7.44 -10.96
N ILE A 94 9.98 -6.56 -10.19
CA ILE A 94 11.13 -6.88 -9.36
C ILE A 94 10.68 -7.03 -7.91
N VAL A 95 11.25 -8.00 -7.22
CA VAL A 95 11.09 -8.19 -5.78
C VAL A 95 12.47 -8.13 -5.13
N GLU A 96 12.57 -7.39 -4.03
CA GLU A 96 13.77 -7.31 -3.21
C GLU A 96 13.43 -7.40 -1.72
N VAL A 97 14.19 -8.19 -0.96
CA VAL A 97 14.10 -8.27 0.50
C VAL A 97 15.42 -7.84 1.10
N ARG A 98 15.37 -6.92 2.07
CA ARG A 98 16.54 -6.41 2.80
C ARG A 98 16.46 -6.67 4.29
N LEU A 99 17.61 -6.82 4.93
CA LEU A 99 17.80 -6.66 6.37
C LEU A 99 18.62 -5.39 6.59
N GLY A 100 17.98 -4.33 7.10
CA GLY A 100 18.52 -2.97 7.00
C GLY A 100 18.82 -2.60 5.55
N ASP A 101 20.07 -2.24 5.27
CA ASP A 101 20.54 -1.95 3.90
C ASP A 101 20.96 -3.19 3.10
N TRP A 102 21.10 -4.36 3.74
CA TRP A 102 21.66 -5.53 3.10
C TRP A 102 20.61 -6.34 2.34
N THR A 103 20.72 -6.38 1.01
CA THR A 103 19.90 -7.23 0.15
C THR A 103 20.20 -8.70 0.38
N VAL A 104 19.21 -9.45 0.88
CA VAL A 104 19.31 -10.89 1.13
C VAL A 104 18.57 -11.73 0.08
N PHE A 105 17.64 -11.12 -0.65
CA PHE A 105 16.94 -11.73 -1.78
C PHE A 105 16.62 -10.66 -2.82
N LYS A 106 16.83 -10.96 -4.10
CA LYS A 106 16.44 -10.10 -5.21
C LYS A 106 16.15 -10.94 -6.44
N VAL A 107 15.04 -10.64 -7.12
CA VAL A 107 14.67 -11.29 -8.38
C VAL A 107 13.95 -10.29 -9.28
N ALA A 108 14.39 -10.23 -10.53
CA ALA A 108 13.68 -9.53 -11.60
C ALA A 108 12.94 -10.59 -12.43
N LEU A 109 11.61 -10.53 -12.47
CA LEU A 109 10.79 -11.48 -13.24
C LEU A 109 10.70 -11.06 -14.71
N PRO A 110 10.39 -12.00 -15.63
CA PRO A 110 10.20 -11.69 -17.05
C PRO A 110 9.21 -10.54 -17.25
N GLY A 111 9.61 -9.55 -18.06
CA GLY A 111 8.81 -8.35 -18.35
C GLY A 111 9.10 -7.15 -17.43
N SER A 112 9.82 -7.33 -16.33
CA SER A 112 10.35 -6.20 -15.55
C SER A 112 11.40 -5.41 -16.35
N LYS A 113 11.62 -4.16 -15.97
CA LYS A 113 12.49 -3.19 -16.64
C LYS A 113 13.62 -2.73 -15.73
N LEU A 114 14.73 -2.28 -16.32
CA LEU A 114 15.87 -1.72 -15.57
C LEU A 114 15.49 -0.52 -14.69
N GLU A 115 14.51 0.29 -15.12
CA GLU A 115 14.03 1.43 -14.32
C GLU A 115 13.43 1.00 -12.97
N ASN A 116 12.95 -0.24 -12.85
CA ASN A 116 12.38 -0.75 -11.59
C ASN A 116 13.41 -0.81 -10.46
N ASP A 117 14.70 -1.01 -10.75
CA ASP A 117 15.78 -1.01 -9.74
C ASP A 117 15.92 0.34 -9.02
N SER A 118 15.77 1.44 -9.77
CA SER A 118 15.80 2.79 -9.21
C SER A 118 14.61 3.00 -8.27
N TRP A 119 13.42 2.59 -8.70
CA TRP A 119 12.21 2.64 -7.86
C TRP A 119 12.37 1.84 -6.57
N VAL A 120 12.87 0.60 -6.64
CA VAL A 120 13.14 -0.23 -5.45
C VAL A 120 14.09 0.48 -4.49
N SER A 121 15.19 1.04 -4.99
CA SER A 121 16.16 1.75 -4.16
C SER A 121 15.57 3.00 -3.51
N ARG A 122 14.73 3.76 -4.25
CA ARG A 122 14.07 4.97 -3.75
C ARG A 122 13.00 4.66 -2.69
N LYS A 123 12.22 3.59 -2.90
CA LYS A 123 11.24 3.09 -1.92
C LYS A 123 11.94 2.61 -0.64
N ALA A 124 13.06 1.90 -0.76
CA ALA A 124 13.82 1.42 0.40
C ALA A 124 14.28 2.56 1.31
N ARG A 125 14.80 3.65 0.74
CA ARG A 125 15.24 4.82 1.53
C ARG A 125 14.10 5.47 2.31
N VAL A 126 12.89 5.52 1.74
CA VAL A 126 11.71 6.01 2.47
C VAL A 126 11.38 5.13 3.66
N VAL A 127 11.34 3.81 3.47
CA VAL A 127 11.04 2.88 4.59
C VAL A 127 12.11 2.97 5.67
N LEU A 128 13.40 3.07 5.31
CA LEU A 128 14.49 3.25 6.27
C LEU A 128 14.39 4.57 7.04
N ALA A 129 14.00 5.65 6.37
CA ALA A 129 13.90 6.97 6.99
C ALA A 129 12.68 7.11 7.92
N THR A 130 11.58 6.43 7.61
CA THR A 130 10.28 6.67 8.27
C THR A 130 9.81 5.50 9.13
N GLY A 131 10.27 4.27 8.87
CA GLY A 131 9.72 3.05 9.44
C GLY A 131 8.33 2.67 8.92
N ASN A 132 7.75 3.46 8.01
CA ASN A 132 6.41 3.26 7.47
C ASN A 132 6.46 2.68 6.07
N SER A 133 5.31 2.18 5.59
CA SER A 133 5.18 1.83 4.18
C SER A 133 5.20 3.09 3.31
N THR A 134 5.76 2.95 2.13
CA THR A 134 5.76 4.03 1.12
C THR A 134 4.37 4.51 0.74
N MET A 135 3.36 3.64 0.80
CA MET A 135 1.95 4.00 0.61
C MET A 135 1.40 4.80 1.79
N HIS A 136 1.79 4.47 3.04
CA HIS A 136 1.40 5.26 4.21
C HIS A 136 1.90 6.70 4.10
N GLU A 137 3.18 6.88 3.77
CA GLU A 137 3.76 8.22 3.60
C GLU A 137 3.06 9.03 2.50
N ARG A 138 2.71 8.36 1.39
CA ARG A 138 1.93 8.97 0.31
C ARG A 138 0.57 9.46 0.77
N VAL A 139 -0.22 8.56 1.36
CA VAL A 139 -1.59 8.86 1.79
C VAL A 139 -1.59 9.89 2.91
N SER A 140 -0.66 9.80 3.86
CA SER A 140 -0.51 10.77 4.94
C SER A 140 -0.20 12.18 4.42
N ALA A 141 0.71 12.31 3.45
CA ALA A 141 1.01 13.61 2.84
C ALA A 141 -0.22 14.21 2.13
N GLU A 142 -0.96 13.39 1.37
CA GLU A 142 -2.20 13.79 0.69
C GLU A 142 -3.30 14.19 1.70
N GLU A 143 -3.51 13.38 2.75
CA GLU A 143 -4.45 13.65 3.84
C GLU A 143 -4.09 14.89 4.67
N ARG A 144 -2.82 15.30 4.69
CA ARG A 144 -2.39 16.55 5.36
C ARG A 144 -2.30 17.73 4.40
N GLY A 145 -2.34 17.48 3.09
CA GLY A 145 -2.20 18.51 2.06
C GLY A 145 -0.81 19.14 2.03
N VAL A 146 0.23 18.35 2.32
CA VAL A 146 1.63 18.82 2.36
C VAL A 146 2.43 18.27 1.19
N ASP A 147 3.50 18.98 0.84
CA ASP A 147 4.57 18.41 0.04
C ASP A 147 5.52 17.63 0.98
N TRP A 148 5.51 16.30 0.83
CA TRP A 148 6.29 15.41 1.66
C TRP A 148 7.81 15.66 1.55
N TYR A 149 8.31 16.05 0.38
CA TYR A 149 9.74 16.29 0.17
C TYR A 149 10.18 17.58 0.83
N LEU A 150 9.37 18.64 0.75
CA LEU A 150 9.64 19.89 1.45
C LEU A 150 9.56 19.73 2.97
N GLU A 151 8.59 18.97 3.47
CA GLU A 151 8.40 18.73 4.91
C GLU A 151 9.55 17.91 5.51
N THR A 152 9.98 16.86 4.82
CA THR A 152 11.03 15.95 5.33
C THR A 152 12.44 16.41 5.01
N GLY A 153 12.62 17.32 4.04
CA GLY A 153 13.92 17.72 3.51
C GLY A 153 14.61 16.61 2.69
N LEU A 154 13.91 15.52 2.37
CA LEU A 154 14.45 14.41 1.60
C LEU A 154 14.33 14.68 0.09
N SER A 155 15.36 14.28 -0.66
CA SER A 155 15.38 14.47 -2.11
C SER A 155 14.41 13.54 -2.84
N GLU A 156 13.57 14.10 -3.71
CA GLU A 156 12.68 13.36 -4.61
C GLU A 156 13.44 12.41 -5.54
N GLU A 157 14.63 12.78 -6.00
CA GLU A 157 15.48 11.94 -6.84
C GLU A 157 15.83 10.62 -6.13
N LEU A 158 16.07 10.69 -4.82
CA LEU A 158 16.53 9.55 -4.03
C LEU A 158 15.43 8.83 -3.27
N HIS A 159 14.24 9.42 -3.12
CA HIS A 159 13.14 8.91 -2.30
C HIS A 159 11.83 8.85 -3.08
N ALA A 160 11.11 7.75 -2.97
CA ALA A 160 9.84 7.55 -3.65
C ALA A 160 8.76 7.08 -2.68
N ILE A 161 7.79 7.95 -2.42
CA ILE A 161 6.55 7.63 -1.70
C ILE A 161 5.50 7.04 -2.66
N HIS A 162 5.88 6.01 -3.40
CA HIS A 162 4.97 5.24 -4.25
C HIS A 162 4.91 3.83 -3.69
N GLY A 163 3.70 3.27 -3.56
CA GLY A 163 3.45 1.98 -2.94
C GLY A 163 4.35 0.85 -3.47
N GLY A 164 4.62 -0.14 -2.62
CA GLY A 164 5.50 -1.26 -2.91
C GLY A 164 6.75 -1.35 -2.02
N GLY A 165 7.01 -0.37 -1.17
CA GLY A 165 7.95 -0.52 -0.05
C GLY A 165 7.20 -0.74 1.26
N LEU A 166 7.41 -1.90 1.89
CA LEU A 166 6.78 -2.30 3.15
C LEU A 166 7.83 -2.63 4.22
N PRO A 167 7.68 -2.10 5.45
CA PRO A 167 8.55 -2.46 6.56
C PRO A 167 8.32 -3.90 7.01
N LEU A 168 9.40 -4.65 7.25
CA LEU A 168 9.36 -5.93 7.95
C LEU A 168 9.73 -5.66 9.42
N SER A 169 8.72 -5.25 10.18
CA SER A 169 8.86 -4.93 11.61
C SER A 169 8.73 -6.17 12.47
N VAL A 170 9.53 -6.27 13.53
CA VAL A 170 9.51 -7.37 14.51
C VAL A 170 8.97 -6.87 15.84
N ALA A 171 8.07 -7.66 16.45
CA ALA A 171 7.46 -7.33 17.74
C ALA A 171 8.53 -7.08 18.81
N GLY A 172 8.52 -5.89 19.42
CA GLY A 172 9.50 -5.47 20.42
C GLY A 172 10.86 -5.00 19.88
N ASN A 173 11.14 -5.19 18.59
CA ASN A 173 12.43 -4.83 17.96
C ASN A 173 12.32 -3.71 16.91
N GLY A 174 11.12 -3.38 16.44
CA GLY A 174 10.91 -2.36 15.42
C GLY A 174 11.31 -2.84 14.03
N LEU A 175 11.73 -1.91 13.15
CA LEU A 175 12.09 -2.21 11.77
C LEU A 175 13.33 -3.12 11.70
N ALA A 176 13.16 -4.35 11.21
CA ALA A 176 14.24 -5.32 11.05
C ALA A 176 14.65 -5.54 9.58
N GLY A 177 13.72 -5.30 8.65
CA GLY A 177 13.95 -5.47 7.22
C GLY A 177 12.93 -4.75 6.37
N ILE A 178 12.98 -4.98 5.06
CA ILE A 178 12.11 -4.32 4.08
C ILE A 178 11.75 -5.32 2.99
N LEU A 179 10.47 -5.37 2.62
CA LEU A 179 9.99 -5.99 1.39
C LEU A 179 9.73 -4.90 0.35
N LEU A 180 10.30 -5.07 -0.83
CA LEU A 180 10.24 -4.10 -1.92
C LEU A 180 9.70 -4.77 -3.18
N ILE A 181 8.74 -4.11 -3.80
CA ILE A 181 8.07 -4.52 -5.03
C ILE A 181 8.01 -3.33 -5.97
N SER A 182 8.28 -3.57 -7.25
CA SER A 182 8.18 -2.55 -8.29
C SER A 182 7.84 -3.18 -9.63
N GLY A 183 6.82 -2.63 -10.30
CA GLY A 183 6.46 -2.99 -11.68
C GLY A 183 4.97 -2.90 -11.97
N LEU A 184 4.12 -2.90 -10.94
CA LEU A 184 2.68 -2.70 -11.05
C LEU A 184 2.29 -1.24 -10.77
N PRO A 185 1.02 -0.84 -10.99
CA PRO A 185 0.48 0.37 -10.40
C PRO A 185 0.71 0.39 -8.88
N GLN A 186 1.00 1.57 -8.30
CA GLN A 186 1.48 1.69 -6.92
C GLN A 186 0.60 1.02 -5.85
N VAL A 187 -0.73 1.02 -6.06
CA VAL A 187 -1.69 0.37 -5.15
C VAL A 187 -1.53 -1.14 -5.23
N GLU A 188 -1.36 -1.69 -6.43
CA GLU A 188 -1.16 -3.12 -6.64
C GLU A 188 0.21 -3.59 -6.14
N ASP A 189 1.27 -2.80 -6.35
CA ASP A 189 2.60 -3.06 -5.76
C ASP A 189 2.51 -3.16 -4.22
N HIS A 190 1.75 -2.25 -3.57
CA HIS A 190 1.54 -2.27 -2.13
C HIS A 190 0.73 -3.49 -1.68
N LEU A 191 -0.42 -3.72 -2.29
CA LEU A 191 -1.31 -4.85 -1.95
C LEU A 191 -0.64 -6.21 -2.14
N LEU A 192 0.20 -6.37 -3.18
CA LEU A 192 0.98 -7.60 -3.36
C LEU A 192 1.96 -7.81 -2.21
N GLY A 193 2.58 -6.74 -1.71
CA GLY A 193 3.47 -6.80 -0.55
C GLY A 193 2.74 -7.22 0.72
N VAL A 194 1.54 -6.68 0.96
CA VAL A 194 0.66 -7.06 2.06
C VAL A 194 0.30 -8.55 1.97
N GLU A 195 -0.08 -9.01 0.77
CA GLU A 195 -0.41 -10.40 0.51
C GLU A 195 0.76 -11.34 0.84
N ILE A 196 1.97 -11.00 0.40
CA ILE A 196 3.17 -11.80 0.62
C ILE A 196 3.48 -11.94 2.11
N ILE A 197 3.43 -10.85 2.87
CA ILE A 197 3.71 -10.87 4.30
C ILE A 197 2.61 -11.65 5.04
N THR A 198 1.35 -11.48 4.64
CA THR A 198 0.22 -12.22 5.19
C THR A 198 0.35 -13.73 4.97
N GLU A 199 0.71 -14.14 3.75
CA GLU A 199 0.96 -15.54 3.40
C GLU A 199 2.12 -16.12 4.22
N TYR A 200 3.21 -15.36 4.40
CA TYR A 200 4.32 -15.79 5.26
C TYR A 200 3.86 -15.99 6.71
N LEU A 201 3.13 -15.03 7.28
CA LEU A 201 2.59 -15.13 8.65
C LEU A 201 1.66 -16.33 8.82
N ALA A 202 0.81 -16.60 7.84
CA ALA A 202 -0.08 -17.78 7.85
C ALA A 202 0.73 -19.08 7.92
N ARG A 203 1.77 -19.23 7.10
CA ARG A 203 2.66 -20.41 7.13
C ARG A 203 3.42 -20.56 8.43
N GLN A 204 3.83 -19.46 9.07
CA GLN A 204 4.48 -19.54 10.38
C GLN A 204 3.50 -20.02 11.47
N GLY A 205 2.22 -19.61 11.39
CA GLY A 205 1.18 -20.07 12.32
C GLY A 205 0.82 -21.56 12.17
N GLU A 206 0.95 -22.14 10.98
CA GLU A 206 0.76 -23.58 10.74
C GLU A 206 1.92 -24.45 11.28
N ASN A 207 3.11 -23.85 11.42
CA ASN A 207 4.33 -24.54 11.85
C ASN A 207 4.65 -24.36 13.34
N ALA A 208 3.85 -23.58 14.07
CA ALA A 208 4.00 -23.28 15.50
C ALA A 208 3.14 -24.22 16.36
#